data_AF-A0A7C9CY54-F1
#
_entry.id   AF-A0A7C9CY54-F1
#
_cell.length_a   1.000
_cell.length_b   1.000
_cell.length_c   1.000
_cell.angle_alpha   90.00
_cell.angle_beta   90.00
_cell.angle_gamma   90.00
#
_symmetry.space_group_name_H-M   'P 1'
#
loop_
_entity.id
_entity.type
_entity.pdbx_description
1 polymer ?
#
loop_
_entity_poly.entity_id
_entity_poly.type
_entity_poly.pdbx_seq_one_letter_code
_entity_poly.pdbx_strand_id
1 'polypeptide(L)'
;EETSKQLWLAGPLIAVGLLTFSLHIISLMFVGHLGELALSGASMATSFAYVTGFSVLLGMATALETICGQSYGAGQYHMVGIHTQRAMVVLLLLSIPISIVWVSTEKILVA
;
A
#
# COMPACT_ATOMS: atom_id res chain seq x y z
N GLU A 1 -15.13 -5.16 -27.32
CA GLU A 1 -15.49 -3.88 -26.68
C GLU A 1 -14.94 -3.76 -25.27
N GLU A 2 -15.16 -4.76 -24.40
CA GLU A 2 -14.64 -4.78 -23.03
C GLU A 2 -13.12 -4.66 -22.92
N THR A 3 -12.37 -5.34 -23.80
CA THR A 3 -10.91 -5.23 -23.88
C THR A 3 -10.41 -3.83 -24.20
N SER A 4 -11.15 -3.05 -25.01
CA SER A 4 -10.79 -1.66 -25.30
C SER A 4 -11.05 -0.76 -24.09
N LYS A 5 -12.16 -0.99 -23.36
CA LYS A 5 -12.46 -0.29 -22.09
C LYS A 5 -11.42 -0.61 -21.01
N GLN A 6 -11.01 -1.87 -20.89
CA GLN A 6 -9.95 -2.29 -19.96
C GLN A 6 -8.60 -1.66 -20.32
N LEU A 7 -8.24 -1.62 -21.61
CA LEU A 7 -7.00 -0.99 -22.06
C LEU A 7 -6.98 0.51 -21.78
N TRP A 8 -8.12 1.18 -21.94
CA TRP A 8 -8.26 2.60 -21.62
C TRP A 8 -8.09 2.88 -20.12
N LEU A 9 -8.57 2.00 -19.24
CA LEU A 9 -8.35 2.10 -17.79
C LEU A 9 -6.92 1.69 -17.38
N ALA A 10 -6.31 0.73 -18.08
CA ALA A 10 -4.96 0.26 -17.79
C ALA A 10 -3.91 1.36 -17.97
N GLY A 11 -4.06 2.23 -18.98
CA GLY A 11 -3.12 3.32 -19.23
C GLY A 11 -2.90 4.23 -18.00
N PRO A 12 -3.96 4.85 -17.45
CA PRO A 12 -3.88 5.64 -16.21
C PRO A 12 -3.36 4.84 -15.01
N LEU A 13 -3.79 3.58 -14.84
CA LEU A 13 -3.35 2.74 -13.71
C LEU A 13 -1.84 2.44 -13.78
N ILE A 14 -1.32 2.11 -14.96
CA ILE A 14 0.12 1.90 -15.18
C ILE A 14 0.89 3.19 -14.93
N ALA A 15 0.38 4.34 -15.38
CA ALA A 15 1.01 5.63 -15.13
C ALA A 15 1.10 5.94 -13.63
N VAL A 16 0.02 5.71 -12.87
CA VAL A 16 0.02 5.87 -11.40
C VAL A 16 1.03 4.93 -10.74
N GLY A 17 1.09 3.66 -11.17
CA GLY A 17 2.07 2.70 -10.67
C GLY A 17 3.51 3.15 -10.93
N LEU A 18 3.79 3.63 -12.15
CA LEU A 18 5.11 4.12 -12.53
C LEU A 18 5.52 5.36 -11.74
N LEU A 19 4.60 6.31 -11.54
CA LEU A 19 4.86 7.53 -10.75
C LEU A 19 5.14 7.17 -9.29
N THR A 20 4.37 6.26 -8.70
CA THR A 20 4.56 5.81 -7.32
C THR A 20 5.91 5.11 -7.15
N PHE A 21 6.28 4.23 -8.09
CA PHE A 21 7.59 3.59 -8.09
C PHE A 21 8.73 4.60 -8.26
N SER A 22 8.56 5.58 -9.13
CA SER A 22 9.56 6.64 -9.34
C SER A 22 9.80 7.45 -8.08
N LEU A 23 8.74 7.83 -7.34
CA LEU A 23 8.86 8.51 -6.05
C LEU A 23 9.65 7.68 -5.02
N HIS A 24 9.44 6.38 -5.00
CA HIS A 24 10.18 5.47 -4.13
C HIS A 24 11.67 5.45 -4.46
N ILE A 25 12.01 5.30 -5.75
CA ILE A 25 13.41 5.29 -6.21
C ILE A 25 14.10 6.62 -5.94
N ILE A 26 13.43 7.75 -6.19
CA ILE A 26 13.97 9.08 -5.89
C ILE A 26 14.29 9.21 -4.39
N SER A 27 13.38 8.75 -3.53
CA SER A 27 13.61 8.76 -2.07
C SER A 27 14.84 7.94 -1.68
N LEU A 28 15.02 6.75 -2.26
CA LEU A 28 16.21 5.92 -2.02
C LEU A 28 17.49 6.54 -2.58
N MET A 29 17.45 7.22 -3.73
CA MET A 29 18.61 7.94 -4.26
C MET A 29 19.06 9.07 -3.32
N PHE A 30 18.12 9.82 -2.74
CA PHE A 30 18.45 10.84 -1.72
C PHE A 30 19.12 10.22 -0.49
N VAL A 31 18.62 9.09 0.00
CA VAL A 31 19.26 8.37 1.11
C VAL A 31 20.65 7.85 0.70
N GLY A 32 20.81 7.40 -0.54
CA GLY A 32 22.10 6.95 -1.08
C GLY A 32 23.18 8.04 -1.05
N HIS A 33 22.82 9.31 -1.27
CA HIS A 33 23.75 10.43 -1.14
C HIS A 33 24.23 10.69 0.30
N LEU A 34 23.53 10.18 1.32
CA LEU A 34 23.94 10.28 2.73
C LEU A 34 24.97 9.19 3.11
N GLY A 35 25.24 8.24 2.21
CA GLY A 35 26.23 7.19 2.37
C GLY A 35 25.63 5.77 2.44
N GLU A 36 26.52 4.78 2.33
CA GLU A 36 26.15 3.36 2.25
C GLU A 36 25.42 2.86 3.50
N LEU A 37 25.83 3.32 4.69
CA LEU A 37 25.22 2.91 5.96
C LEU A 37 23.74 3.34 6.03
N ALA A 38 23.44 4.59 5.65
CA ALA A 38 22.08 5.10 5.64
C ALA A 38 21.22 4.38 4.60
N LEU A 39 21.77 4.11 3.42
CA LEU A 39 21.08 3.38 2.34
C LEU A 39 20.74 1.94 2.74
N SER A 40 21.70 1.21 3.32
CA SER A 40 21.47 -0.15 3.80
C SER A 40 20.41 -0.18 4.91
N GLY A 41 20.48 0.77 5.85
CA GLY A 41 19.48 0.93 6.90
C GLY A 41 18.08 1.22 6.35
N ALA A 42 17.94 2.14 5.39
CA ALA A 42 16.66 2.46 4.77
C ALA A 42 16.10 1.30 3.93
N SER A 43 16.96 0.55 3.23
CA SER A 43 16.58 -0.65 2.48
C SER A 43 16.04 -1.75 3.40
N MET A 44 16.73 -2.01 4.52
CA MET A 44 16.29 -2.96 5.54
C MET A 44 14.97 -2.52 6.18
N ALA A 45 14.87 -1.25 6.58
CA ALA A 45 13.65 -0.68 7.17
C ALA A 45 12.46 -0.77 6.20
N THR A 46 12.69 -0.46 4.91
CA THR A 46 11.67 -0.57 3.87
C THR A 46 11.21 -2.02 3.70
N SER A 47 12.15 -2.96 3.62
CA SER A 47 11.85 -4.39 3.47
C SER A 47 11.05 -4.93 4.67
N PHE A 48 11.47 -4.57 5.88
CA PHE A 48 10.78 -4.94 7.12
C PHE A 48 9.37 -4.34 7.17
N ALA A 49 9.20 -3.05 6.87
CA ALA A 49 7.91 -2.38 6.83
C ALA A 49 6.98 -3.00 5.78
N TYR A 50 7.53 -3.43 4.64
CA TYR A 50 6.75 -4.07 3.57
C TYR A 50 6.19 -5.41 4.03
N VAL A 51 7.02 -6.26 4.63
CA VAL A 51 6.61 -7.59 5.10
C VAL A 51 5.65 -7.51 6.27
N THR A 52 5.94 -6.66 7.26
CA THR A 52 5.19 -6.63 8.53
C THR A 52 3.93 -5.77 8.49
N GLY A 53 3.90 -4.72 7.66
CA GLY A 53 2.81 -3.74 7.64
C GLY A 53 2.13 -3.61 6.28
N PHE A 54 2.87 -3.17 5.26
CA PHE A 54 2.25 -2.83 3.97
C PHE A 54 1.62 -4.04 3.28
N SER A 55 2.18 -5.23 3.41
CA SER A 55 1.60 -6.48 2.85
C SER A 55 0.18 -6.74 3.37
N VAL A 56 -0.03 -6.56 4.68
CA VAL A 56 -1.32 -6.80 5.35
C VAL A 56 -2.33 -5.73 4.96
N LEU A 57 -1.91 -4.46 4.98
CA LEU A 57 -2.75 -3.33 4.59
C LEU A 57 -3.17 -3.44 3.12
N LEU A 58 -2.23 -3.77 2.23
CA LEU A 58 -2.50 -3.98 0.80
C LEU A 58 -3.44 -5.17 0.59
N GLY A 59 -3.21 -6.29 1.27
CA GLY A 59 -4.07 -7.48 1.17
C GLY A 59 -5.52 -7.23 1.61
N MET A 60 -5.73 -6.40 2.63
CA MET A 60 -7.08 -6.00 3.01
C MET A 60 -7.67 -5.00 2.00
N ALA A 61 -6.89 -4.04 1.52
CA ALA A 61 -7.35 -3.06 0.53
C ALA A 61 -7.81 -3.74 -0.78
N THR A 62 -7.09 -4.76 -1.27
CA THR A 62 -7.48 -5.52 -2.47
C THR A 62 -8.75 -6.34 -2.27
N ALA A 63 -8.93 -6.93 -1.07
CA ALA A 63 -10.18 -7.61 -0.71
C ALA A 63 -11.37 -6.62 -0.71
N LEU A 64 -11.15 -5.41 -0.21
CA LEU A 64 -12.15 -4.34 -0.19
C LEU A 64 -12.49 -3.82 -1.59
N GLU A 65 -11.50 -3.67 -2.46
CA GLU A 65 -11.70 -3.33 -3.87
C GLU A 65 -12.63 -4.34 -4.55
N THR A 66 -12.46 -5.63 -4.25
CA THR A 66 -13.35 -6.70 -4.74
C THR A 66 -14.78 -6.51 -4.23
N ILE A 67 -14.98 -6.27 -2.94
CA ILE A 67 -16.33 -6.06 -2.33
C ILE A 67 -17.01 -4.82 -2.91
N CYS A 68 -16.26 -3.72 -3.07
CA CYS A 68 -16.75 -2.50 -3.68
C CYS A 68 -17.12 -2.73 -5.15
N GLY A 69 -16.29 -3.47 -5.90
CA GLY A 69 -16.58 -3.85 -7.29
C GLY A 69 -17.85 -4.69 -7.43
N GLN A 70 -18.07 -5.66 -6.53
CA GLN A 70 -19.31 -6.45 -6.48
C GLN A 70 -20.54 -5.57 -6.17
N SER A 71 -20.44 -4.68 -5.18
CA SER A 71 -21.52 -3.78 -4.80
C SER A 71 -21.86 -2.77 -5.90
N TYR A 72 -20.84 -2.26 -6.58
CA TYR A 72 -20.99 -1.37 -7.74
C TYR A 72 -21.65 -2.11 -8.92
N GLY A 73 -21.23 -3.34 -9.21
CA GLY A 73 -21.85 -4.19 -10.23
C GLY A 73 -23.31 -4.55 -9.94
N ALA A 74 -23.66 -4.68 -8.66
CA ALA A 74 -25.05 -4.90 -8.21
C ALA A 74 -25.92 -3.63 -8.21
N GLY A 75 -25.39 -2.48 -8.67
CA GLY A 75 -26.10 -1.19 -8.69
C GLY A 75 -26.27 -0.53 -7.31
N GLN A 76 -25.61 -1.07 -6.27
CA GLN A 76 -25.73 -0.58 -4.89
C GLN A 76 -24.69 0.51 -4.58
N TYR A 77 -24.73 1.63 -5.32
CA TYR A 77 -23.72 2.70 -5.21
C TYR A 77 -23.60 3.30 -3.79
N HIS A 78 -24.70 3.35 -3.03
CA HIS A 78 -24.66 3.80 -1.64
C HIS A 78 -23.83 2.86 -0.75
N MET A 79 -23.94 1.54 -0.97
CA MET A 79 -23.17 0.55 -0.21
C MET A 79 -21.68 0.61 -0.51
N VAL A 80 -21.28 0.96 -1.75
CA VAL A 80 -19.87 1.17 -2.11
C VAL A 80 -19.23 2.25 -1.23
N GLY A 81 -19.94 3.35 -0.99
CA GLY A 81 -19.48 4.42 -0.09
C GLY A 81 -19.32 3.93 1.35
N ILE A 82 -20.33 3.21 1.87
CA ILE A 82 -20.28 2.64 3.23
C ILE A 82 -19.14 1.63 3.38
N HIS A 83 -18.95 0.74 2.41
CA HIS A 83 -17.84 -0.23 2.42
C HIS A 83 -16.48 0.48 2.43
N THR A 84 -16.33 1.54 1.65
CA THR A 84 -15.09 2.33 1.59
C THR A 84 -14.82 3.07 2.91
N GLN A 85 -15.84 3.65 3.54
CA GLN A 85 -15.69 4.31 4.85
C GLN A 85 -15.33 3.31 5.95
N ARG A 86 -16.02 2.15 6.00
CA ARG A 86 -15.74 1.10 6.97
C ARG A 86 -14.35 0.50 6.75
N ALA A 87 -13.95 0.30 5.49
CA ALA A 87 -12.61 -0.09 5.11
C ALA A 87 -11.55 0.88 5.66
N MET A 88 -11.73 2.18 5.47
CA MET A 88 -10.81 3.19 5.96
C MET A 88 -10.65 3.12 7.48
N VAL A 89 -11.75 2.95 8.23
CA VAL A 89 -11.69 2.78 9.69
C VAL A 89 -10.96 1.50 10.08
N VAL A 90 -11.24 0.36 9.43
CA VAL A 90 -10.57 -0.92 9.72
C VAL A 90 -9.07 -0.84 9.43
N LEU A 91 -8.69 -0.25 8.31
CA LEU A 91 -7.29 -0.05 7.93
C LEU A 91 -6.55 0.85 8.95
N LEU A 92 -7.19 1.93 9.41
CA LEU A 92 -6.66 2.81 10.44
C LEU A 92 -6.52 2.09 11.79
N LEU A 93 -7.48 1.25 12.17
CA LEU A 93 -7.37 0.46 13.39
C LEU A 93 -6.25 -0.58 13.29
N LEU A 94 -6.02 -1.17 12.11
CA LEU A 94 -4.92 -2.12 11.90
C LEU A 94 -3.55 -1.41 11.85
N SER A 95 -3.49 -0.14 11.45
CA SER A 95 -2.22 0.59 11.47
C SER A 95 -1.69 0.82 12.89
N ILE A 96 -2.56 0.80 13.92
CA ILE A 96 -2.15 0.95 15.34
C ILE A 96 -1.25 -0.20 15.80
N PRO A 97 -1.65 -1.48 15.76
CA PRO A 97 -0.78 -2.59 16.16
C PRO A 97 0.47 -2.69 15.28
N ILE A 98 0.37 -2.41 13.98
CA ILE A 98 1.55 -2.35 13.08
C ILE A 98 2.55 -1.30 13.59
N SER A 99 2.07 -0.11 13.96
CA SER A 99 2.93 0.95 14.51
C SER A 99 3.60 0.54 15.83
N ILE A 100 2.90 -0.21 16.68
CA ILE A 100 3.48 -0.75 17.93
C ILE A 100 4.59 -1.76 17.64
N VAL A 101 4.39 -2.64 16.66
CA VAL A 101 5.43 -3.57 16.19
C VAL A 101 6.64 -2.79 15.67
N TRP A 102 6.41 -1.69 14.93
CA TRP A 102 7.48 -0.86 14.40
C TRP A 102 8.28 -0.11 15.47
N VAL A 103 7.67 0.29 16.59
CA VAL A 103 8.42 0.83 17.75
C VAL A 103 9.35 -0.23 18.36
N SER A 104 8.98 -1.51 18.25
CA SER A 104 9.80 -2.62 18.76
C SER A 104 10.83 -3.14 17.76
N THR A 105 10.97 -2.50 16.58
CA THR A 105 11.85 -2.94 15.48
C THR A 105 13.29 -3.18 15.93
N GLU A 106 13.85 -2.30 16.77
CA GLU A 106 15.22 -2.47 17.29
C GLU A 106 15.37 -3.80 18.03
N LYS A 107 14.42 -4.15 18.90
CA LYS A 107 14.44 -5.41 19.65
C LYS A 107 14.24 -6.63 18.75
N ILE A 108 13.49 -6.49 17.66
CA ILE A 108 13.20 -7.57 16.72
C ILE A 108 14.39 -7.83 15.79
N LEU A 109 15.11 -6.79 15.37
CA LEU A 109 16.27 -6.91 14.48
C LEU A 109 17.58 -7.22 15.21
N VAL A 110 17.69 -6.89 16.51
CA VAL A 110 18.89 -7.16 17.32
C VAL A 110 18.81 -8.52 18.03
N ALA A 111 17.61 -9.06 18.25
CA ALA A 111 17.40 -10.43 18.75
C ALA A 111 17.69 -11.48 17.67
#